data_AF-A2NXE5-F1
#
_entry.id   AF-A2NXE5-F1
#
_cell.length_a   1.000
_cell.length_b   1.000
_cell.length_c   1.000
_cell.angle_alpha   90.00
_cell.angle_beta   90.00
_cell.angle_gamma   90.00
#
_symmetry.space_group_name_H-M   'P 1'
#
loop_
_entity.id
_entity.type
_entity.pdbx_description
1 polymer ?
#
loop_
_entity_poly.entity_id
_entity_poly.type
_entity_poly.pdbx_seq_one_letter_code
_entity_poly.pdbx_strand_id
1 'polypeptide(L)' 'DVQLVQSGPELEKPGASVKISCKASGYSFTGYNMNWVKQSNGKRLEWIGNIDPYYGGTNYTRI' A
#
# COMPACT_ATOMS: atom_id res chain seq x y z
N ASP A 1 2.44 20.01 5.11
CA ASP A 1 1.87 18.75 5.64
C ASP A 1 2.12 17.59 4.71
N VAL A 2 2.29 16.40 5.28
CA VAL A 2 2.43 15.13 4.56
C VAL A 2 1.05 14.55 4.29
N GLN A 3 0.80 14.09 3.06
CA GLN A 3 -0.46 13.46 2.69
C GLN A 3 -0.25 12.18 1.88
N LEU A 4 -1.06 11.17 2.19
CA LEU A 4 -1.18 9.91 1.45
C LEU A 4 -2.65 9.70 1.10
N VAL A 5 -2.97 9.67 -0.18
CA VAL A 5 -4.35 9.55 -0.68
C VAL A 5 -4.48 8.28 -1.50
N GLN A 6 -5.24 7.31 -0.99
CA GLN A 6 -5.50 6.06 -1.69
C GLN A 6 -6.63 6.21 -2.72
N SER A 7 -6.63 5.33 -3.72
CA SER A 7 -7.80 5.13 -4.59
C SER A 7 -9.02 4.71 -3.76
N GLY A 8 -10.20 5.04 -4.28
CA GLY A 8 -11.46 4.63 -3.65
C GLY A 8 -11.63 3.11 -3.56
N PRO A 9 -12.64 2.65 -2.82
CA PRO A 9 -12.97 1.24 -2.70
C PRO A 9 -13.33 0.64 -4.08
N GLU A 10 -12.81 -0.55 -4.35
CA GLU A 10 -13.08 -1.32 -5.57
C GLU A 10 -13.77 -2.64 -5.17
N LEU A 11 -14.85 -3.01 -5.89
CA LEU A 11 -15.58 -4.25 -5.66
C LEU A 11 -15.34 -5.18 -6.85
N GLU A 12 -14.61 -6.27 -6.59
CA GLU A 12 -14.27 -7.25 -7.61
C GLU A 12 -14.90 -8.62 -7.33
N LYS A 13 -14.98 -9.44 -8.38
CA LYS A 13 -15.46 -10.83 -8.26
C LYS A 13 -14.46 -11.67 -7.46
N PRO A 14 -14.91 -12.69 -6.72
CA PRO A 14 -14.01 -13.65 -6.07
C PRO A 14 -13.03 -14.26 -7.08
N GLY A 15 -11.73 -14.24 -6.74
CA GLY A 15 -10.65 -14.75 -7.59
C GLY A 15 -10.10 -13.76 -8.61
N ALA A 16 -10.67 -12.57 -8.75
CA ALA A 16 -10.09 -11.49 -9.54
C ALA A 16 -9.00 -10.74 -8.76
N SER A 17 -8.03 -10.18 -9.49
CA SER A 17 -7.01 -9.30 -8.93
C SER A 17 -7.55 -7.88 -8.83
N VAL A 18 -7.30 -7.22 -7.70
CA VAL A 18 -7.62 -5.80 -7.47
C VAL A 18 -6.39 -4.92 -7.65
N LYS A 19 -6.57 -3.66 -8.07
CA LYS A 19 -5.47 -2.70 -8.18
C LYS A 19 -5.76 -1.46 -7.34
N ILE A 20 -4.99 -1.31 -6.27
CA ILE A 20 -5.02 -0.11 -5.43
C ILE A 20 -3.89 0.85 -5.81
N SER A 21 -4.10 2.15 -5.62
CA SER A 21 -3.06 3.19 -5.79
C SER A 21 -3.00 4.12 -4.58
N CYS A 22 -1.86 4.78 -4.39
CA CYS A 22 -1.63 5.77 -3.33
C CYS A 22 -0.84 6.94 -3.90
N LYS A 23 -1.39 8.16 -3.80
CA LYS A 23 -0.70 9.40 -4.15
C LYS A 23 -0.09 10.01 -2.90
N ALA A 24 1.22 10.25 -2.95
CA ALA A 24 1.98 10.88 -1.90
C ALA A 24 2.30 12.34 -2.23
N SER A 25 2.23 13.23 -1.23
CA SER A 25 2.65 14.63 -1.38
C SER A 25 3.12 15.22 -0.04
N GLY A 26 3.87 16.32 -0.11
CA GLY A 26 4.37 17.03 1.08
C GLY A 26 5.65 16.46 1.69
N TYR A 27 6.33 15.56 0.99
CA TYR A 27 7.65 15.02 1.37
C TYR A 27 8.44 14.54 0.14
N SER A 28 9.74 14.29 0.31
CA SER A 28 10.56 13.65 -0.72
C SER A 28 10.24 12.15 -0.80
N PHE A 29 9.60 11.72 -1.89
CA PHE A 29 9.12 10.34 -2.02
C PHE A 29 10.21 9.28 -1.85
N THR A 30 11.45 9.58 -2.28
CA THR A 30 12.61 8.69 -2.17
C THR A 30 13.20 8.61 -0.78
N GLY A 31 12.79 9.48 0.16
CA GLY A 31 13.31 9.48 1.53
C GLY A 31 12.65 8.47 2.46
N TYR A 32 11.58 7.78 2.03
CA TYR A 32 10.76 6.94 2.91
C TYR A 32 10.24 5.70 2.20
N ASN A 33 10.22 4.58 2.94
CA ASN A 33 9.56 3.35 2.50
C ASN A 33 8.04 3.50 2.49
N MET A 34 7.39 3.07 1.41
CA MET A 34 5.94 2.97 1.31
C MET A 34 5.49 1.60 1.79
N ASN A 35 4.74 1.53 2.90
CA ASN A 35 4.22 0.27 3.43
C ASN A 35 2.75 0.09 3.05
N TRP A 36 2.37 -1.13 2.69
CA TRP A 36 1.01 -1.53 2.43
C TRP A 36 0.53 -2.46 3.53
N VAL A 37 -0.63 -2.14 4.10
CA VAL A 37 -1.28 -2.92 5.15
C VAL A 37 -2.73 -3.17 4.80
N LYS A 38 -3.27 -4.29 5.25
CA LYS A 38 -4.69 -4.64 5.15
C LYS A 38 -5.29 -4.71 6.54
N GLN A 39 -6.51 -4.21 6.67
CA GLN A 39 -7.34 -4.47 7.83
C GLN A 39 -8.64 -5.11 7.36
N SER A 40 -8.93 -6.31 7.83
CA SER A 40 -10.25 -6.93 7.62
C SER A 40 -11.15 -6.59 8.81
N ASN A 41 -12.47 -6.59 8.61
CA ASN A 41 -13.44 -6.33 9.69
C ASN A 41 -13.15 -7.20 10.92
N GLY A 42 -12.93 -6.56 12.07
CA GLY A 42 -12.63 -7.23 13.34
C GLY A 42 -11.23 -7.87 13.46
N LYS A 43 -10.34 -7.68 12.47
CA LYS A 43 -8.97 -8.22 12.49
C LYS A 43 -7.92 -7.15 12.77
N ARG A 44 -6.76 -7.61 13.23
CA ARG A 44 -5.54 -6.80 13.34
C ARG A 44 -5.05 -6.35 11.96
N LEU A 45 -4.19 -5.35 11.95
CA LEU A 45 -3.46 -4.96 10.74
C LEU A 45 -2.55 -6.10 10.28
N GLU A 46 -2.65 -6.44 9.00
CA GLU A 46 -1.82 -7.42 8.31
C GLU A 46 -0.90 -6.66 7.36
N TRP A 47 0.42 -6.87 7.49
CA TRP A 47 1.39 -6.27 6.56
C TRP A 47 1.38 -7.02 5.24
N ILE A 48 1.22 -6.30 4.13
CA ILE A 48 1.22 -6.86 2.77
C ILE A 48 2.64 -6.81 2.20
N GLY A 49 3.33 -5.68 2.38
CA GLY A 49 4.60 -5.44 1.70
C GLY A 49 5.09 -4.01 1.85
N ASN A 50 6.29 -3.76 1.33
CA ASN A 50 6.84 -2.41 1.20
C ASN A 50 7.49 -2.19 -0.16
N ILE A 51 7.50 -0.92 -0.57
CA ILE A 51 8.27 -0.41 -1.70
C ILE A 51 9.33 0.51 -1.12
N ASP A 52 10.59 0.30 -1.50
CA ASP A 52 11.72 1.17 -1.24
C ASP A 52 12.01 2.00 -2.49
N PRO A 53 11.59 3.28 -2.53
CA PRO A 53 11.77 4.10 -3.72
C PRO A 53 13.20 4.61 -3.87
N TYR A 54 14.06 4.49 -2.86
CA TYR A 54 15.46 4.92 -2.94
C TYR A 54 16.28 3.91 -3.73
N TYR A 55 16.12 2.62 -3.41
CA TYR A 55 16.84 1.53 -4.07
C TYR A 55 16.02 0.80 -5.15
N GLY A 56 14.72 1.10 -5.26
CA GLY A 56 13.81 0.41 -6.18
C GLY A 56 13.41 -1.00 -5.72
N GLY A 57 13.61 -1.32 -4.44
CA GLY A 57 13.32 -2.63 -3.88
C GLY A 57 11.84 -2.82 -3.55
N THR A 58 11.36 -4.07 -3.59
CA THR A 58 10.03 -4.43 -3.10
C THR A 58 10.08 -5.70 -2.27
N ASN A 59 9.44 -5.70 -1.11
CA ASN A 59 9.21 -6.91 -0.33
C ASN A 59 7.71 -7.15 -0.18
N TYR A 60 7.32 -8.42 -0.19
CA TYR A 60 5.95 -8.84 0.00
C TYR A 60 5.90 -9.94 1.05
N THR A 61 4.84 -9.95 1.83
CA THR A 61 4.49 -11.12 2.62
C THR A 61 4.07 -12.24 1.67
N ARG A 62 4.41 -13.48 2.00
CA ARG A 62 3.84 -14.64 1.32
C ARG A 62 2.46 -14.87 1.92
N ILE A 63 1.42 -14.48 1.18
CA ILE A 63 0.02 -14.78 1.51
C ILE A 63 -0.30 -16.18 0.96
#